data_AF-A0A1G1JGQ8-F1
#
_entry.id   AF-A0A1G1JGQ8-F1
#
_cell.length_a   1.000
_cell.length_b   1.000
_cell.length_c   1.000
_cell.angle_alpha   90.00
_cell.angle_beta   90.00
_cell.angle_gamma   90.00
#
_symmetry.space_group_name_H-M   'P 1'
#
loop_
_entity.id
_entity.type
_entity.pdbx_description
1 polymer ?
#
loop_
_entity_poly.entity_id
_entity_poly.type
_entity_poly.pdbx_seq_one_letter_code
_entity_poly.pdbx_strand_id
1 'polypeptide(L)'
;MKKIFAGLMCLALAVPYASAVSDPVSAKAEADGTVRYAMEIYSKAAQMLQGPVSQERLRGAFQLYIQAGQLFEKAMKAYQALGPTYAQPADVQNSAQLMQQCVESAQKIKVQLGAGP
;
A
#
# COMPACT_ATOMS: atom_id res chain seq x y z
N MET A 1 -18.77 -52.72 -28.92
CA MET A 1 -20.01 -51.89 -28.92
C MET A 1 -20.19 -51.27 -27.54
N LYS A 2 -20.48 -49.96 -27.49
CA LYS A 2 -21.04 -49.15 -26.37
C LYS A 2 -20.21 -49.12 -25.05
N LYS A 3 -19.49 -48.04 -24.75
CA LYS A 3 -19.93 -46.81 -24.02
C LYS A 3 -20.66 -47.20 -22.71
N ILE A 4 -20.21 -46.78 -21.53
CA ILE A 4 -20.60 -45.51 -20.89
C ILE A 4 -19.51 -45.06 -19.89
N PHE A 5 -18.94 -43.89 -20.16
CA PHE A 5 -18.13 -43.10 -19.22
C PHE A 5 -19.13 -42.31 -18.36
N ALA A 6 -19.34 -42.72 -17.10
CA ALA A 6 -20.19 -42.01 -16.15
C ALA A 6 -19.35 -40.89 -15.50
N GLY A 7 -19.42 -39.70 -16.11
CA GLY A 7 -18.85 -38.48 -15.56
C GLY A 7 -19.59 -38.06 -14.30
N LEU A 8 -18.94 -38.20 -13.15
CA LEU A 8 -19.36 -37.57 -11.90
C LEU A 8 -18.80 -36.14 -11.88
N MET A 9 -19.50 -35.26 -12.58
CA MET A 9 -19.23 -33.83 -12.60
C MET A 9 -19.77 -33.24 -11.29
N CYS A 10 -18.91 -33.17 -10.27
CA CYS A 10 -19.17 -32.40 -9.07
C CYS A 10 -19.29 -30.92 -9.46
N LEU A 11 -20.53 -30.46 -9.62
CA LEU A 11 -20.89 -29.05 -9.68
C LEU A 11 -20.57 -28.43 -8.31
N ALA A 12 -19.32 -27.99 -8.13
CA ALA A 12 -18.99 -27.08 -7.05
C ALA A 12 -19.70 -25.75 -7.36
N LEU A 13 -20.82 -25.52 -6.68
CA LEU A 13 -21.47 -24.21 -6.62
C LEU A 13 -20.47 -23.24 -6.00
N ALA A 14 -19.67 -22.59 -6.84
CA ALA A 14 -18.94 -21.40 -6.48
C ALA A 14 -19.99 -20.33 -6.18
N VAL A 15 -20.40 -20.25 -4.91
CA VAL A 15 -21.13 -19.10 -4.40
C VAL A 15 -20.23 -17.91 -4.72
N PRO A 16 -20.65 -16.97 -5.59
CA PRO A 16 -19.90 -15.75 -5.72
C PRO A 16 -19.99 -15.12 -4.34
N TYR A 17 -18.87 -15.12 -3.61
CA TYR A 17 -18.66 -14.16 -2.54
C TYR A 17 -18.79 -12.81 -3.23
N ALA A 18 -20.02 -12.30 -3.25
CA ALA A 18 -20.30 -10.90 -3.47
C ALA A 18 -19.57 -10.21 -2.33
N SER A 19 -18.30 -9.88 -2.56
CA SER A 19 -17.55 -8.94 -1.76
C SER A 19 -18.51 -7.79 -1.52
N ALA A 20 -18.92 -7.60 -0.27
CA ALA A 20 -19.81 -6.52 0.09
C ALA A 20 -19.22 -5.27 -0.56
N VAL A 21 -19.94 -4.72 -1.55
CA VAL A 21 -19.55 -3.49 -2.22
C VAL A 21 -19.50 -2.49 -1.08
N SER A 22 -18.29 -2.21 -0.58
CA SER A 22 -18.12 -1.27 0.50
C SER A 22 -18.68 0.04 -0.04
N ASP A 23 -19.61 0.61 0.72
CA ASP A 23 -20.17 1.90 0.39
C ASP A 23 -19.02 2.87 0.05
N PRO A 24 -19.06 3.57 -1.11
CA PRO A 24 -17.95 4.38 -1.57
C PRO A 24 -17.49 5.43 -0.54
N VAL A 25 -18.39 5.92 0.31
CA VAL A 25 -18.05 6.85 1.40
C VAL A 25 -17.20 6.16 2.46
N SER A 26 -17.58 4.95 2.86
CA SER A 26 -16.82 4.11 3.79
C SER A 26 -15.44 3.74 3.24
N ALA A 27 -15.35 3.39 1.96
CA ALA A 27 -14.09 3.11 1.28
C ALA A 27 -13.18 4.36 1.20
N LYS A 28 -13.75 5.54 0.96
CA LYS A 28 -13.00 6.81 1.02
C LYS A 28 -12.48 7.07 2.43
N ALA A 29 -13.30 6.86 3.45
CA ALA A 29 -12.90 7.04 4.85
C ALA A 29 -11.76 6.09 5.25
N GLU A 30 -11.77 4.84 4.78
CA GLU A 30 -10.67 3.89 4.97
C GLU A 30 -9.39 4.39 4.28
N ALA A 31 -9.48 4.87 3.04
CA ALA A 31 -8.34 5.43 2.32
C ALA A 31 -7.75 6.65 3.05
N ASP A 32 -8.60 7.57 3.53
CA ASP A 32 -8.19 8.74 4.31
C ASP A 32 -7.55 8.35 5.65
N GLY A 33 -8.03 7.27 6.28
CA GLY A 33 -7.41 6.67 7.47
C GLY A 33 -6.04 6.06 7.16
N THR A 34 -5.92 5.39 6.01
CA THR A 34 -4.66 4.80 5.54
C THR A 34 -3.62 5.87 5.27
N VAL A 35 -3.98 6.99 4.62
CA VAL A 35 -3.05 8.13 4.40
C VAL A 35 -2.57 8.71 5.72
N ARG A 36 -3.46 8.95 6.68
CA ARG A 36 -3.08 9.47 8.01
C ARG A 36 -2.09 8.55 8.72
N TYR A 37 -2.37 7.26 8.75
CA TYR A 37 -1.45 6.29 9.36
C TYR A 37 -0.11 6.22 8.61
N ALA A 38 -0.12 6.24 7.27
CA ALA A 38 1.09 6.29 6.46
C ALA A 38 1.95 7.52 6.77
N MET A 39 1.33 8.69 6.97
CA MET A 39 2.02 9.92 7.37
C MET A 39 2.69 9.81 8.75
N GLU A 40 2.06 9.13 9.70
CA GLU A 40 2.68 8.86 11.02
C GLU A 40 3.92 7.98 10.89
N ILE A 41 3.85 6.91 10.08
CA ILE A 41 4.98 6.02 9.81
C ILE A 41 6.11 6.77 9.07
N TYR A 42 5.76 7.58 8.07
CA TYR A 42 6.70 8.43 7.34
C TYR A 42 7.41 9.41 8.29
N SER A 43 6.67 10.08 9.18
CA SER A 43 7.23 11.01 10.17
C SER A 43 8.19 10.30 11.13
N LYS A 44 7.83 9.10 11.61
CA LYS A 44 8.72 8.27 12.44
C LYS A 44 10.01 7.92 11.69
N ALA A 45 9.91 7.53 10.42
CA ALA A 45 11.09 7.25 9.59
C ALA A 45 12.01 8.48 9.49
N ALA A 46 11.45 9.66 9.25
CA ALA A 46 12.20 10.91 9.18
C ALA A 46 12.86 11.27 10.52
N GLN A 47 12.17 11.08 11.64
CA GLN A 47 12.72 11.31 12.99
C GLN A 47 13.90 10.37 13.30
N MET A 48 13.88 9.14 12.78
CA MET A 48 15.01 8.21 12.93
C MET A 48 16.29 8.71 12.23
N LEU A 49 16.17 9.63 11.27
CA LEU A 49 17.31 10.23 10.58
C LEU A 49 17.76 11.57 11.19
N GLN A 50 17.08 12.06 12.23
CA GLN A 50 17.47 13.31 12.90
C GLN A 50 18.58 13.06 13.91
N GLY A 51 19.62 13.90 13.91
CA GLY A 51 20.78 13.77 14.82
C GLY A 51 21.80 12.73 14.35
N PRO A 52 22.63 12.17 15.26
CA PRO A 52 23.64 11.18 14.90
C PRO A 52 23.02 9.92 14.30
N VAL A 53 23.38 9.61 13.06
CA VAL A 53 22.82 8.50 12.30
C VAL A 53 23.70 7.26 12.48
N SER A 54 23.13 6.21 13.09
CA SER A 54 23.76 4.89 13.18
C SER A 54 23.23 3.94 12.09
N GLN A 55 23.93 2.85 11.80
CA GLN A 55 23.44 1.83 10.87
C GLN A 55 22.09 1.24 11.29
N GLU A 56 21.86 1.06 12.59
CA GLU A 56 20.58 0.58 13.12
C GLU A 56 19.46 1.58 12.82
N ARG A 57 19.70 2.88 13.04
CA ARG A 57 18.74 3.94 12.73
C ARG A 57 18.43 4.01 11.23
N LEU A 58 19.44 3.85 10.38
CA LEU A 58 19.26 3.75 8.92
C LEU A 58 18.39 2.54 8.54
N ARG A 59 18.65 1.36 9.09
CA ARG A 59 17.84 0.16 8.81
C ARG A 59 16.39 0.33 9.25
N GLY A 60 16.16 0.90 10.42
CA GLY A 60 14.81 1.19 10.91
C GLY A 60 14.08 2.21 10.04
N ALA A 61 14.73 3.33 9.71
CA ALA A 61 14.17 4.33 8.80
C ALA A 61 13.85 3.74 7.43
N PHE A 62 14.73 2.91 6.88
CA PHE A 62 14.53 2.20 5.61
C PHE A 62 13.25 1.35 5.62
N GLN A 63 13.06 0.53 6.65
CA GLN A 63 11.87 -0.32 6.78
C GLN A 63 10.59 0.52 6.92
N LEU A 64 10.63 1.59 7.70
CA LEU A 64 9.47 2.48 7.88
C LEU A 64 9.11 3.22 6.59
N TYR A 65 10.08 3.70 5.82
CA TYR A 65 9.78 4.31 4.51
C TYR A 65 9.14 3.31 3.54
N ILE A 66 9.60 2.05 3.50
CA ILE A 66 8.95 1.02 2.68
C ILE A 66 7.50 0.80 3.12
N GLN A 67 7.26 0.67 4.42
CA GLN A 67 5.91 0.46 4.96
C GLN A 67 4.99 1.65 4.65
N ALA A 68 5.45 2.89 4.85
CA ALA A 68 4.70 4.09 4.50
C ALA A 68 4.39 4.13 3.00
N GLY A 69 5.37 3.82 2.14
CA GLY A 69 5.19 3.76 0.68
C GLY A 69 4.10 2.78 0.26
N GLN A 70 4.06 1.59 0.85
CA GLN A 70 3.01 0.59 0.58
C GLN A 70 1.62 1.06 1.00
N LEU A 71 1.52 1.78 2.13
CA LEU A 71 0.24 2.34 2.59
C LEU A 71 -0.23 3.47 1.67
N PHE A 72 0.67 4.35 1.21
CA PHE A 72 0.32 5.37 0.22
C PHE A 72 -0.10 4.75 -1.12
N GLU A 73 0.56 3.68 -1.58
CA GLU A 73 0.14 2.92 -2.75
C GLU A 73 -1.27 2.33 -2.58
N LYS A 74 -1.56 1.74 -1.41
CA LYS A 74 -2.89 1.21 -1.09
C LYS A 74 -3.95 2.31 -1.16
N ALA A 75 -3.70 3.46 -0.52
CA ALA A 75 -4.62 4.60 -0.54
C ALA A 75 -4.83 5.16 -1.95
N MET A 76 -3.74 5.33 -2.73
CA MET A 76 -3.79 5.76 -4.13
C MET A 76 -4.70 4.85 -4.96
N LYS A 77 -4.53 3.52 -4.87
CA LYS A 77 -5.36 2.55 -5.60
C LYS A 77 -6.83 2.61 -5.16
N ALA A 78 -7.09 2.83 -3.87
CA ALA A 78 -8.46 3.00 -3.37
C ALA A 78 -9.11 4.27 -3.95
N TYR A 79 -8.41 5.41 -3.94
CA TYR A 79 -8.91 6.65 -4.56
C TYR A 79 -9.13 6.50 -6.07
N GLN A 80 -8.25 5.79 -6.78
CA GLN A 80 -8.43 5.49 -8.21
C GLN A 80 -9.68 4.66 -8.47
N ALA A 81 -9.92 3.62 -7.67
CA ALA A 81 -11.08 2.74 -7.80
C ALA A 81 -12.40 3.47 -7.50
N LEU A 82 -12.38 4.44 -6.59
CA LEU A 82 -13.53 5.28 -6.24
C LEU A 82 -13.95 6.23 -7.38
N GLY A 83 -13.00 6.61 -8.25
CA GLY A 83 -13.25 7.54 -9.35
C GLY A 83 -13.53 8.98 -8.89
N PRO A 84 -13.67 9.92 -9.86
CA PRO A 84 -13.77 11.35 -9.58
C PRO A 84 -15.06 11.76 -8.85
N THR A 85 -16.07 10.88 -8.80
CA THR A 85 -17.32 11.11 -8.07
C THR A 85 -17.11 11.08 -6.55
N TYR A 86 -16.19 10.25 -6.06
CA TYR A 86 -16.01 10.01 -4.62
C TYR A 86 -14.61 10.38 -4.10
N ALA A 87 -13.61 10.45 -4.98
CA ALA A 87 -12.25 10.89 -4.65
C ALA A 87 -11.79 11.98 -5.61
N GLN A 88 -11.09 13.00 -5.09
CA GLN A 88 -10.56 14.05 -5.95
C GLN A 88 -9.32 13.53 -6.71
N PRO A 89 -9.08 14.00 -7.95
CA PRO A 89 -7.82 13.69 -8.65
C PRO A 89 -6.57 14.02 -7.82
N ALA A 90 -6.66 15.07 -6.99
CA ALA A 90 -5.61 15.46 -6.05
C ALA A 90 -5.31 14.37 -5.00
N ASP A 91 -6.30 13.59 -4.55
CA ASP A 91 -6.09 12.53 -3.55
C ASP A 91 -5.19 11.42 -4.11
N VAL A 92 -5.44 11.04 -5.38
CA VAL A 92 -4.62 10.08 -6.13
C VAL A 92 -3.21 10.63 -6.33
N GLN A 93 -3.09 11.86 -6.82
CA GLN A 93 -1.79 12.48 -7.12
C GLN A 93 -0.94 12.66 -5.86
N ASN A 94 -1.52 13.16 -4.78
CA ASN A 94 -0.82 13.38 -3.51
C ASN A 94 -0.32 12.05 -2.93
N SER A 95 -1.14 11.01 -2.95
CA SER A 95 -0.75 9.67 -2.49
C SER A 95 0.37 9.09 -3.35
N ALA A 96 0.31 9.25 -4.67
CA ALA A 96 1.37 8.82 -5.59
C ALA A 96 2.69 9.55 -5.34
N GLN A 97 2.65 10.87 -5.11
CA GLN A 97 3.83 11.68 -4.80
C GLN A 97 4.48 11.25 -3.47
N LEU A 98 3.67 11.02 -2.43
CA LEU A 98 4.17 10.55 -1.13
C LEU A 98 4.77 9.15 -1.21
N MET A 99 4.14 8.23 -1.97
CA MET A 99 4.70 6.92 -2.27
C MET A 99 6.09 7.04 -2.94
N GLN A 100 6.20 7.90 -3.96
CA GLN A 100 7.46 8.13 -4.67
C GLN A 100 8.56 8.70 -3.74
N GLN A 101 8.21 9.66 -2.88
CA GLN A 101 9.13 10.21 -1.89
C GLN A 101 9.63 9.15 -0.89
N CYS A 102 8.78 8.20 -0.50
CA CYS A 102 9.18 7.06 0.33
C CYS A 102 10.20 6.17 -0.38
N VAL A 103 9.97 5.84 -1.66
CA VAL A 103 10.88 5.02 -2.48
C VAL A 103 12.25 5.71 -2.62
N GLU A 104 12.26 6.99 -2.94
CA GLU A 104 13.50 7.77 -3.08
C GLU A 104 14.28 7.84 -1.76
N SER A 105 13.58 8.02 -0.65
CA SER A 105 14.20 8.06 0.68
C SER A 105 14.79 6.70 1.06
N ALA A 106 14.05 5.61 0.83
CA ALA A 106 14.53 4.25 1.03
C ALA A 106 15.75 3.94 0.15
N GLN A 107 15.77 4.38 -1.12
CA GLN A 107 16.90 4.17 -2.01
C GLN A 107 18.15 4.93 -1.54
N LYS A 108 18.00 6.19 -1.10
CA LYS A 108 19.11 6.97 -0.51
C LYS A 108 19.70 6.27 0.71
N ILE A 109 18.86 5.76 1.61
CA ILE A 109 19.31 5.02 2.79
C ILE A 109 20.01 3.71 2.39
N LYS A 110 19.47 2.98 1.40
CA LYS A 110 20.08 1.75 0.89
C LYS A 110 21.51 1.98 0.39
N VAL A 111 21.75 3.08 -0.32
CA VAL A 111 23.10 3.48 -0.76
C VAL A 111 24.01 3.74 0.44
N GLN A 112 23.55 4.46 1.47
CA GLN A 112 24.35 4.71 2.67
C GLN A 112 24.68 3.43 3.45
N LEU A 113 23.74 2.48 3.51
CA LEU A 113 23.96 1.17 4.13
C LEU A 113 24.95 0.31 3.34
N GLY A 114 24.96 0.41 2.02
CA GLY A 114 25.87 -0.33 1.13
C GLY A 114 27.25 0.29 1.00
N ALA A 115 27.40 1.59 1.26
CA ALA A 115 28.68 2.29 1.19
C ALA A 115 29.64 1.91 2.32
N GLY A 116 29.14 1.40 3.45
CA GLY A 116 29.93 1.11 4.65
C GLY A 116 30.60 2.36 5.26
N PRO A 117 30.90 2.40 6.56
CA PRO A 117 31.91 3.33 7.07
C PRO A 117 33.30 2.96 6.54
#